data_AF-A0A2H5YU66-F1
#
_entry.id   AF-A0A2H5YU66-F1
#
_cell.length_a   1.000
_cell.length_b   1.000
_cell.length_c   1.000
_cell.angle_alpha   90.00
_cell.angle_beta   90.00
_cell.angle_gamma   90.00
#
_symmetry.space_group_name_H-M   'P 1'
#
loop_
_entity.id
_entity.type
_entity.pdbx_description
1 polymer ?
#
loop_
_entity_poly.entity_id
_entity_poly.type
_entity_poly.pdbx_seq_one_letter_code
_entity_poly.pdbx_strand_id
1 'polypeptide(L)'
;MVDQREVIAAVINAIRSAGLPLAAWTVEHGELHLFLSGGTDVALPLAQLSSRAPSSLVAELVRQLPRQLASVTVRSPEDIVELTPGQAARLRFMRWLVSTGRLAGDTAVDAPAAAVEARLGTA
;
A
#
# COMPACT_ATOMS: atom_id res chain seq x y z
N MET A 1 28.93 -1.76 9.66
CA MET A 1 27.65 -1.04 9.53
C MET A 1 26.74 -1.93 8.73
N VAL A 2 25.56 -2.29 9.25
CA VAL A 2 24.58 -3.03 8.44
C VAL A 2 24.13 -2.09 7.32
N ASP A 3 24.18 -2.56 6.08
CA ASP A 3 23.76 -1.75 4.93
C ASP A 3 22.24 -1.54 5.05
N GLN A 4 21.81 -0.28 5.08
CA GLN A 4 20.39 0.08 5.17
C GLN A 4 19.59 -0.56 4.04
N ARG A 5 20.20 -0.73 2.86
CA ARG A 5 19.57 -1.37 1.72
C ARG A 5 19.30 -2.85 1.96
N GLU A 6 20.20 -3.54 2.65
CA GLU A 6 20.01 -4.95 3.03
C GLU A 6 18.86 -5.09 4.04
N VAL A 7 18.77 -4.18 5.02
CA VAL A 7 17.68 -4.16 6.00
C VAL A 7 16.33 -3.95 5.30
N ILE A 8 16.25 -2.98 4.40
CA ILE A 8 15.04 -2.71 3.62
C ILE A 8 14.67 -3.93 2.77
N ALA A 9 15.65 -4.54 2.08
CA ALA A 9 15.42 -5.74 1.29
C ALA A 9 14.90 -6.91 2.14
N ALA A 10 15.44 -7.11 3.34
CA ALA A 10 14.97 -8.13 4.27
C ALA A 10 13.52 -7.89 4.73
N VAL A 11 13.15 -6.63 4.99
CA VAL A 11 11.79 -6.24 5.36
C VAL A 11 10.82 -6.46 4.20
N ILE A 12 11.16 -6.00 2.99
CA ILE A 12 10.35 -6.20 1.78
C ILE A 12 10.14 -7.69 1.52
N ASN A 13 11.20 -8.49 1.62
CA ASN A 13 11.10 -9.93 1.46
C ASN A 13 10.21 -10.58 2.52
N ALA A 14 10.31 -10.17 3.79
CA ALA A 14 9.44 -10.69 4.85
C ALA A 14 7.97 -10.36 4.59
N ILE A 15 7.66 -9.13 4.16
CA ILE A 15 6.30 -8.68 3.81
C ILE A 15 5.76 -9.49 2.63
N ARG A 16 6.57 -9.67 1.58
CA ARG A 16 6.23 -10.47 0.40
C ARG A 16 5.96 -11.93 0.77
N SER A 17 6.86 -12.54 1.54
CA SER A 17 6.74 -13.93 2.00
C SER A 17 5.53 -14.15 2.91
N ALA A 18 5.06 -13.11 3.60
CA ALA A 18 3.83 -13.15 4.39
C ALA A 18 2.55 -13.01 3.55
N GLY A 19 2.65 -12.85 2.23
CA GLY A 19 1.50 -12.70 1.34
C GLY A 19 0.81 -11.35 1.47
N LEU A 20 1.47 -10.33 2.03
CA LEU A 20 0.93 -8.98 2.06
C LEU A 20 0.97 -8.38 0.65
N PRO A 21 -0.07 -7.64 0.22
CA PRO A 21 -0.22 -7.21 -1.17
C PRO A 21 0.62 -5.96 -1.46
N LEU A 22 1.92 -6.01 -1.17
CA LEU A 22 2.89 -4.95 -1.42
C LEU A 22 3.07 -4.74 -2.92
N ALA A 23 2.80 -3.53 -3.39
CA ALA A 23 2.94 -3.16 -4.80
C ALA A 23 4.20 -2.31 -5.03
N ALA A 24 4.52 -1.42 -4.09
CA ALA A 24 5.64 -0.53 -4.22
C ALA A 24 6.15 -0.04 -2.86
N TRP A 25 7.35 0.53 -2.84
CA TRP A 25 7.93 1.16 -1.66
C TRP A 25 8.75 2.40 -2.03
N THR A 26 8.95 3.31 -1.08
CA THR A 26 9.88 4.43 -1.24
C THR A 26 10.51 4.80 0.10
N VAL A 27 11.63 5.51 0.07
CA VAL A 27 12.26 6.07 1.27
C VAL A 27 12.18 7.59 1.20
N GLU A 28 11.51 8.19 2.18
CA GLU A 28 11.31 9.63 2.27
C GLU A 28 11.45 10.08 3.72
N HIS A 29 12.13 11.20 3.97
CA HIS A 29 12.21 11.83 5.30
C HIS A 29 12.65 10.91 6.46
N GLY A 30 13.42 9.85 6.20
CA GLY A 30 13.86 8.89 7.22
C GLY A 30 12.86 7.76 7.50
N GLU A 31 11.82 7.63 6.67
CA GLU A 31 10.82 6.57 6.76
C GLU A 31 10.78 5.73 5.48
N LEU A 32 10.52 4.44 5.65
CA LEU A 32 10.16 3.51 4.59
C LEU A 32 8.64 3.54 4.42
N HIS A 33 8.18 4.04 3.28
CA HIS A 33 6.78 4.00 2.90
C HIS A 33 6.49 2.73 2.10
N LEU A 34 5.43 2.03 2.48
CA LEU A 34 4.96 0.81 1.86
C LEU A 34 3.59 1.05 1.24
N PHE A 35 3.51 0.91 -0.08
CA PHE A 35 2.26 1.04 -0.82
C PHE A 35 1.67 -0.35 -1.07
N LEU A 36 0.55 -0.60 -0.39
CA LEU A 36 -0.19 -1.84 -0.51
C LEU A 36 -1.32 -1.68 -1.52
N SER A 37 -1.66 -2.79 -2.16
CA SER A 37 -2.82 -2.88 -3.03
C SER A 37 -4.09 -2.53 -2.24
N GLY A 38 -5.04 -1.86 -2.88
CA GLY A 38 -6.18 -1.24 -2.18
C GLY A 38 -5.86 0.15 -1.62
N GLY A 39 -4.70 0.71 -1.95
CA GLY A 39 -4.37 2.12 -1.71
C GLY A 39 -3.95 2.42 -0.28
N THR A 40 -3.53 1.43 0.50
CA THR A 40 -3.00 1.68 1.84
C THR A 40 -1.53 2.11 1.76
N ASP A 41 -1.17 3.18 2.47
CA ASP A 41 0.21 3.68 2.63
C ASP A 41 0.58 3.50 4.10
N VAL A 42 1.65 2.76 4.35
CA VAL A 42 2.19 2.54 5.70
C VAL A 42 3.60 3.09 5.78
N ALA A 43 3.84 3.99 6.72
CA ALA A 43 5.16 4.54 6.99
C ALA A 43 5.81 3.79 8.17
N LEU A 44 7.07 3.39 7.98
CA LEU A 44 7.89 2.73 8.99
C LEU A 44 9.17 3.53 9.21
N PRO A 45 9.48 3.98 10.45
CA PRO A 45 10.73 4.71 10.70
C PRO A 45 11.95 3.83 10.43
N LEU A 46 12.90 4.31 9.60
CA LEU A 46 14.09 3.54 9.23
C LEU A 46 14.94 3.15 10.46
N ALA A 47 14.98 4.02 11.47
CA ALA A 47 15.67 3.77 12.74
C ALA A 47 15.14 2.54 13.49
N GLN A 48 13.88 2.15 13.26
CA GLN A 48 13.27 0.97 13.88
C GLN A 48 13.51 -0.32 13.09
N LEU A 49 13.89 -0.23 11.81
CA LEU A 49 14.07 -1.41 10.96
C LEU A 49 15.30 -2.23 11.36
N SER A 50 16.36 -1.58 11.84
CA SER A 50 17.60 -2.22 12.28
C SER A 50 17.51 -2.81 13.69
N SER A 51 16.55 -2.36 14.51
CA SER A 51 16.36 -2.81 15.90
C SER A 51 15.27 -3.87 16.07
N ARG A 52 14.44 -4.09 15.04
CA ARG A 52 13.33 -5.05 15.08
C ARG A 52 13.54 -6.20 14.11
N ALA A 53 13.13 -7.40 14.52
CA ALA A 53 13.07 -8.54 13.61
C ALA A 53 12.01 -8.27 12.51
N PRO A 54 12.31 -8.57 11.22
CA PRO A 54 11.36 -8.38 10.12
C PRO A 54 10.01 -9.07 10.34
N SER A 55 10.00 -10.24 10.97
CA SER A 55 8.77 -10.98 11.30
C SER A 55 7.86 -10.24 12.27
N SER A 56 8.42 -9.49 13.22
CA SER A 56 7.65 -8.68 14.17
C SER A 56 6.99 -7.50 13.47
N LEU A 57 7.68 -6.87 12.51
CA LEU A 57 7.15 -5.78 11.70
C LEU A 57 5.98 -6.28 10.84
N VAL A 58 6.14 -7.44 10.20
CA VAL A 58 5.07 -8.09 9.44
C VAL A 58 3.85 -8.38 10.33
N ALA A 59 4.05 -8.94 11.53
CA ALA A 59 2.94 -9.22 12.43
C ALA A 59 2.19 -7.95 12.87
N GLU A 60 2.89 -6.82 13.01
CA GLU A 60 2.29 -5.52 13.29
C GLU A 60 1.51 -4.98 12.09
N LEU A 61 2.09 -5.05 10.88
CA LEU A 61 1.41 -4.69 9.63
C LEU A 61 0.12 -5.48 9.44
N VAL A 62 0.16 -6.81 9.63
CA VAL A 62 -1.03 -7.68 9.52
C VAL A 62 -2.13 -7.23 10.48
N ARG A 63 -1.80 -6.78 11.70
CA ARG A 63 -2.79 -6.29 12.68
C ARG A 63 -3.40 -4.95 12.28
N GLN A 64 -2.66 -4.10 11.58
CA GLN A 64 -3.10 -2.77 11.18
C GLN A 64 -3.92 -2.78 9.88
N LEU A 65 -3.80 -3.83 9.08
CA LEU A 65 -4.46 -3.89 7.77
C LEU A 65 -5.94 -4.28 7.88
N PRO A 66 -6.82 -3.64 7.09
CA PRO A 66 -8.19 -4.12 6.90
C PRO A 66 -8.20 -5.59 6.48
N ARG A 67 -9.03 -6.41 7.12
CA ARG A 67 -9.13 -7.86 6.85
C ARG A 67 -9.37 -8.20 5.37
N GLN A 68 -9.92 -7.26 4.60
CA GLN A 68 -10.20 -7.37 3.16
C GLN A 68 -8.94 -7.29 2.28
N LEU A 69 -7.80 -6.82 2.80
CA LEU A 69 -6.52 -6.75 2.08
C LEU A 69 -5.68 -8.03 2.20
N ALA A 70 -6.19 -9.06 2.87
CA ALA A 70 -5.54 -10.36 3.00
C ALA A 70 -5.63 -11.20 1.70
N SER A 71 -5.30 -10.61 0.55
CA SER A 71 -5.19 -11.35 -0.70
C SER A 71 -3.87 -12.12 -0.71
N VAL A 72 -3.99 -13.46 -0.74
CA VAL A 72 -2.98 -14.49 -0.44
C VAL A 72 -1.95 -14.68 -1.59
N THR A 73 -1.99 -13.86 -2.63
CA THR A 73 -1.09 -14.06 -3.79
C THR A 73 0.27 -13.43 -3.53
N VAL A 74 1.26 -14.27 -3.22
CA VAL A 74 2.67 -13.87 -3.14
C VAL A 74 3.10 -13.34 -4.51
N ARG A 75 3.45 -12.04 -4.56
CA ARG A 75 3.94 -11.40 -5.80
C ARG A 75 5.39 -11.79 -6.08
N SER A 76 5.77 -11.75 -7.37
CA SER A 76 7.16 -11.85 -7.74
C SER A 76 7.92 -10.62 -7.22
N PRO A 77 9.19 -10.77 -6.80
CA PRO A 77 9.99 -9.64 -6.31
C PRO A 77 10.19 -8.57 -7.39
N GLU A 78 10.17 -8.96 -8.67
CA GLU A 78 10.22 -8.04 -9.82
C GLU A 78 8.97 -7.16 -9.98
N ASP A 79 7.85 -7.54 -9.37
CA ASP A 79 6.60 -6.76 -9.38
C ASP A 79 6.56 -5.70 -8.27
N ILE A 80 7.50 -5.73 -7.32
CA ILE A 80 7.56 -4.80 -6.19
C ILE A 80 8.52 -3.67 -6.55
N VAL A 81 7.94 -2.52 -6.92
CA VAL A 81 8.71 -1.41 -7.49
C VAL A 81 9.21 -0.46 -6.42
N GLU A 82 10.50 -0.11 -6.49
CA GLU A 82 11.06 1.04 -5.78
C GLU A 82 10.65 2.33 -6.49
N LEU A 83 9.93 3.20 -5.79
CA LEU A 83 9.48 4.48 -6.32
C LEU A 83 10.43 5.59 -5.92
N THR A 84 10.67 6.49 -6.86
CA THR A 84 11.23 7.82 -6.54
C THR A 84 10.22 8.64 -5.74
N PRO A 85 10.67 9.64 -4.96
CA PRO A 85 9.76 10.49 -4.19
C PRO A 85 8.68 11.18 -5.06
N GLY A 86 9.05 11.58 -6.29
CA GLY A 86 8.10 12.16 -7.24
C GLY A 86 7.01 11.16 -7.70
N GLN A 87 7.38 9.90 -7.92
CA GLN A 87 6.41 8.84 -8.25
C GLN A 87 5.50 8.50 -7.06
N ALA A 88 6.05 8.46 -5.85
CA ALA A 88 5.28 8.26 -4.63
C ALA A 88 4.27 9.40 -4.41
N ALA A 89 4.70 10.65 -4.54
CA ALA A 89 3.83 11.83 -4.49
C ALA A 89 2.71 11.76 -5.54
N ARG A 90 3.03 11.38 -6.78
CA ARG A 90 2.03 11.18 -7.84
C ARG A 90 1.02 10.10 -7.48
N LEU A 91 1.47 8.97 -6.94
CA LEU A 91 0.58 7.88 -6.51
C LEU A 91 -0.36 8.33 -5.39
N ARG A 92 0.16 9.03 -4.38
CA ARG A 92 -0.65 9.61 -3.30
C ARG A 92 -1.66 10.63 -3.83
N PHE A 93 -1.26 11.47 -4.78
CA PHE A 93 -2.15 12.43 -5.43
C PHE A 93 -3.27 11.74 -6.22
N MET A 94 -2.95 10.72 -7.03
CA MET A 94 -3.95 9.94 -7.75
C MET A 94 -4.94 9.26 -6.79
N ARG A 95 -4.44 8.67 -5.70
CA ARG A 95 -5.29 8.11 -4.65
C ARG A 95 -6.21 9.16 -4.05
N TRP A 96 -5.71 10.35 -3.74
CA TRP A 96 -6.52 11.44 -3.21
C TRP A 96 -7.61 11.88 -4.19
N LEU A 97 -7.32 11.93 -5.50
CA LEU A 97 -8.33 12.22 -6.52
C LEU A 97 -9.44 11.15 -6.52
N VAL A 98 -9.08 9.87 -6.46
CA VAL A 98 -10.05 8.76 -6.42
C VAL A 98 -10.88 8.80 -5.13
N SER A 99 -10.24 8.94 -3.97
CA SER A 99 -10.93 8.93 -2.67
C SER A 99 -11.86 10.13 -2.48
N THR A 100 -11.62 11.23 -3.20
CA THR A 100 -12.46 12.43 -3.18
C THR A 100 -13.47 12.48 -4.33
N GLY A 101 -13.57 11.42 -5.14
CA GLY A 101 -14.50 11.33 -6.28
C GLY A 101 -14.18 12.29 -7.42
N ARG A 102 -12.97 12.87 -7.44
CA ARG A 102 -12.49 13.78 -8.50
C ARG A 102 -11.97 13.02 -9.72
N LEU A 103 -11.68 11.74 -9.55
CA LEU A 103 -11.34 10.80 -10.60
C LEU A 103 -12.19 9.55 -10.39
N ALA A 104 -12.81 9.04 -11.46
CA ALA A 104 -13.46 7.73 -11.41
C ALA A 104 -12.36 6.68 -11.15
N GLY A 105 -12.42 6.01 -10.00
CA GLY A 105 -11.53 4.91 -9.70
C GLY A 105 -12.11 3.61 -10.25
N ASP A 106 -11.29 2.81 -10.93
CA ASP A 106 -11.64 1.44 -11.35
C ASP A 106 -11.80 0.47 -10.15
N THR A 107 -11.63 0.97 -8.92
CA THR A 107 -11.80 0.22 -7.66
C THR A 107 -13.22 0.22 -7.12
N ALA A 108 -14.19 0.79 -7.85
CA ALA A 108 -15.60 0.66 -7.50
C ALA A 108 -16.03 -0.79 -7.74
N VAL A 109 -15.89 -1.63 -6.71
CA VAL A 109 -16.74 -2.82 -6.58
C VAL A 109 -18.16 -2.28 -6.47
N ASP A 110 -18.93 -2.48 -7.55
CA ASP A 110 -20.36 -2.17 -7.72
C ASP A 110 -20.96 -1.29 -6.62
N ALA A 111 -21.11 0.00 -6.91
CA ALA A 111 -22.16 0.74 -6.25
C ALA A 111 -23.47 -0.01 -6.54
N PRO A 112 -24.26 -0.42 -5.53
CA PRO A 112 -25.56 -1.02 -5.80
C PRO A 112 -26.36 -0.01 -6.62
N ALA A 113 -27.00 -0.51 -7.68
CA ALA A 113 -27.73 0.22 -8.71
C ALA A 113 -28.95 1.06 -8.22
N ALA A 114 -28.94 1.55 -6.98
CA ALA A 114 -30.03 2.31 -6.37
C ALA A 114 -29.91 3.84 -6.53
N ALA A 115 -28.78 4.35 -7.02
CA ALA A 115 -28.58 5.81 -7.13
C ALA A 115 -28.92 6.42 -8.51
N VAL A 116 -29.20 5.59 -9.54
CA VAL A 116 -29.46 6.09 -10.90
C VAL A 116 -30.95 6.32 -11.18
N GLU A 117 -31.87 5.61 -10.51
CA GLU A 117 -33.31 5.78 -10.75
C GLU A 117 -33.89 7.07 -10.16
N ALA A 118 -33.24 7.70 -9.18
CA ALA A 118 -33.73 8.93 -8.57
C ALA A 118 -33.60 10.19 -9.45
N ARG A 119 -32.96 10.10 -10.63
CA ARG A 119 -32.78 11.24 -11.55
C ARG A 119 -33.62 11.19 -12.82
N LEU A 120 -34.44 10.15 -13.00
CA LEU A 120 -35.33 10.02 -14.17
C LEU A 120 -36.82 10.03 -13.80
N GLY A 121 -37.15 10.37 -12.55
CA GLY A 121 -38.53 10.31 -12.05
C GLY A 121 -38.94 11.55 -11.26
N THR A 122 -38.95 12.73 -11.88
CA THR A 122 -39.85 13.82 -11.50
C THR A 122 -40.15 14.70 -12.71
N ALA A 123 -41.39 14.57 -13.17
CA ALA A 123 -42.26 15.53 -13.86
C ALA A 123 -41.71 16.28 -15.08
#